data_AF-A0A3M1R8B7-F1
#
_entry.id   AF-A0A3M1R8B7-F1
#
_cell.length_a   1.000
_cell.length_b   1.000
_cell.length_c   1.000
_cell.angle_alpha   90.00
_cell.angle_beta   90.00
_cell.angle_gamma   90.00
#
_symmetry.space_group_name_H-M   'P 1'
#
loop_
_entity.id
_entity.type
_entity.pdbx_description
1 polymer ?
#
loop_
_entity_poly.entity_id
_entity_poly.type
_entity_poly.pdbx_seq_one_letter_code
_entity_poly.pdbx_strand_id
1 'polypeptide(L)'
;MAGHSHWAGIKHKKAANDAKRGKIWSKISKAIIVAARMGGGDPKMNPRLRVAIEDAKAAQMPKDNIERAIKRGTGELEGQQVEEVIYEGYGPGGVAILCEALTDNRNRTTSE
;
A
#
# COMPACT_ATOMS: atom_id res chain seq x y z
N MET A 1 -14.05 13.39 -32.92
CA MET A 1 -15.30 13.52 -32.12
C MET A 1 -15.57 12.18 -31.45
N ALA A 2 -15.63 12.13 -30.11
CA ALA A 2 -15.98 10.89 -29.40
C ALA A 2 -17.48 10.62 -29.60
N GLY A 3 -17.80 9.69 -30.51
CA GLY A 3 -19.18 9.33 -30.86
C GLY A 3 -19.90 8.60 -29.73
N HIS A 4 -21.04 9.16 -29.33
CA HIS A 4 -22.27 8.51 -28.85
C HIS A 4 -22.23 7.41 -27.77
N SER A 5 -21.25 7.39 -26.87
CA SER A 5 -21.48 6.73 -25.57
C SER A 5 -20.81 7.50 -24.43
N HIS A 6 -21.54 8.47 -23.91
CA HIS A 6 -21.20 9.17 -22.66
C HIS A 6 -20.80 8.17 -21.56
N TRP A 7 -21.49 7.03 -21.52
CA TRP A 7 -21.13 5.92 -20.65
C TRP A 7 -19.73 5.34 -20.95
N ALA A 8 -19.40 4.92 -22.17
CA ALA A 8 -18.08 4.29 -22.41
C ALA A 8 -16.91 5.20 -22.01
N GLY A 9 -17.01 6.51 -22.26
CA GLY A 9 -16.02 7.48 -21.80
C GLY A 9 -15.87 7.52 -20.27
N ILE A 10 -16.99 7.54 -19.53
CA ILE A 10 -16.99 7.47 -18.07
C ILE A 10 -16.42 6.13 -17.59
N LYS A 11 -16.77 5.02 -18.25
CA LYS A 11 -16.28 3.67 -17.91
C LYS A 11 -14.76 3.62 -17.93
N HIS A 12 -14.14 4.06 -19.02
CA HIS A 12 -12.69 4.02 -19.18
C HIS A 12 -11.98 4.94 -18.18
N LYS A 13 -12.49 6.17 -17.97
CA LYS A 13 -11.93 7.10 -16.99
C LYS A 13 -12.04 6.55 -15.57
N LYS A 14 -13.19 5.98 -15.20
CA LYS A 14 -13.42 5.37 -13.89
C LYS A 14 -12.48 4.17 -13.68
N ALA A 15 -12.38 3.27 -14.65
CA ALA A 15 -11.49 2.11 -14.56
C ALA A 15 -10.02 2.50 -14.35
N ALA A 16 -9.53 3.53 -15.06
CA ALA A 16 -8.17 4.02 -14.88
C ALA A 16 -7.93 4.64 -13.49
N ASN A 17 -8.91 5.39 -12.97
CA ASN A 17 -8.85 5.98 -11.62
C ASN A 17 -8.92 4.90 -10.53
N ASP A 18 -9.80 3.91 -10.68
CA ASP A 18 -9.94 2.80 -9.75
C ASP A 18 -8.66 1.95 -9.72
N ALA A 19 -8.02 1.71 -10.88
CA ALA A 19 -6.73 1.04 -10.95
C ALA A 19 -5.62 1.81 -10.21
N LYS A 20 -5.59 3.14 -10.34
CA LYS A 20 -4.64 4.00 -9.59
C LYS A 20 -4.90 3.94 -8.08
N ARG A 21 -6.16 4.03 -7.65
CA ARG A 21 -6.56 3.91 -6.24
C ARG A 21 -6.21 2.54 -5.67
N GLY A 22 -6.46 1.47 -6.41
CA GLY A 22 -6.11 0.11 -6.01
C GLY A 22 -4.63 -0.03 -5.67
N LYS A 23 -3.74 0.53 -6.49
CA LYS A 23 -2.28 0.53 -6.21
C LYS A 23 -1.94 1.29 -4.93
N ILE A 24 -2.56 2.44 -4.69
CA ILE A 24 -2.36 3.24 -3.47
C ILE A 24 -2.84 2.45 -2.25
N TRP A 25 -4.03 1.86 -2.33
CA TRP A 25 -4.60 1.05 -1.25
C TRP A 25 -3.73 -0.16 -0.92
N SER A 26 -3.16 -0.84 -1.91
CA SER A 26 -2.22 -1.95 -1.65
C SER A 26 -0.99 -1.48 -0.89
N LYS A 27 -0.43 -0.31 -1.21
CA LYS A 27 0.72 0.26 -0.49
C LYS A 27 0.37 0.61 0.97
N ILE A 28 -0.73 1.33 1.17
CA ILE A 28 -1.18 1.71 2.51
C ILE A 28 -1.52 0.47 3.36
N SER A 29 -2.15 -0.55 2.78
CA SER A 29 -2.45 -1.78 3.49
C SER A 29 -1.19 -2.48 4.01
N LYS A 30 -0.10 -2.51 3.22
CA LYS A 30 1.19 -3.06 3.66
C LYS A 30 1.80 -2.22 4.79
N ALA A 31 1.72 -0.90 4.70
CA ALA A 31 2.20 0.00 5.75
C ALA A 31 1.46 -0.24 7.08
N ILE A 32 0.13 -0.41 7.04
CA ILE A 32 -0.68 -0.75 8.22
C ILE A 32 -0.25 -2.10 8.81
N ILE A 33 -0.05 -3.13 7.97
CA ILE A 33 0.36 -4.47 8.42
C ILE A 33 1.71 -4.40 9.15
N VAL A 34 2.70 -3.73 8.57
CA VAL A 34 4.04 -3.60 9.16
C VAL A 34 3.98 -2.78 10.45
N ALA A 35 3.25 -1.66 10.46
CA ALA A 35 3.10 -0.84 11.65
C ALA A 35 2.42 -1.60 12.80
N ALA A 36 1.32 -2.31 12.53
CA ALA A 36 0.61 -3.13 13.51
C ALA A 36 1.46 -4.29 14.04
N ARG A 37 2.32 -4.87 13.19
CA ARG A 37 3.27 -5.91 13.61
C ARG A 37 4.35 -5.38 14.57
N MET A 38 4.89 -4.20 14.29
CA MET A 38 5.99 -3.62 15.08
C MET A 38 5.54 -3.06 16.43
N GLY A 39 4.35 -2.45 16.49
CA GLY A 39 3.89 -1.69 17.66
C GLY A 39 2.54 -2.12 18.21
N GLY A 40 1.97 -3.23 17.74
CA GLY A 40 0.65 -3.70 18.14
C GLY A 40 -0.49 -3.00 17.39
N GLY A 41 -1.69 -3.57 17.50
CA GLY A 41 -2.88 -3.15 16.74
C GLY A 41 -3.66 -1.97 17.30
N ASP A 42 -3.24 -1.38 18.43
CA ASP A 42 -3.90 -0.20 19.02
C ASP A 42 -3.27 1.11 18.48
N PRO A 43 -4.00 1.91 17.68
CA PRO A 43 -3.50 3.18 17.16
C PRO A 43 -3.19 4.23 18.23
N LYS A 44 -3.75 4.12 19.44
CA LYS A 44 -3.45 5.04 20.55
C LYS A 44 -2.05 4.81 21.12
N MET A 45 -1.60 3.56 21.14
CA MET A 45 -0.30 3.14 21.66
C MET A 45 0.76 3.04 20.56
N ASN A 46 0.36 3.10 19.29
CA ASN A 46 1.23 2.97 18.13
C ASN A 46 1.10 4.18 17.18
N PRO A 47 1.98 5.19 17.31
CA PRO A 47 1.96 6.38 16.45
C PRO A 47 2.16 6.06 14.96
N ARG A 48 2.98 5.05 14.63
CA ARG A 48 3.22 4.62 13.23
C ARG A 48 1.94 4.07 12.60
N LEU A 49 1.18 3.28 13.37
CA LEU A 49 -0.12 2.76 12.94
C LEU A 49 -1.15 3.88 12.78
N ARG A 50 -1.15 4.86 13.69
CA ARG A 50 -2.06 6.02 13.60
C ARG A 50 -1.87 6.81 12.30
N VAL A 51 -0.62 7.12 11.94
CA VAL A 51 -0.31 7.83 10.69
C VAL A 51 -0.75 6.99 9.48
N ALA A 52 -0.46 5.69 9.46
CA ALA A 52 -0.88 4.81 8.36
C ALA A 52 -2.41 4.72 8.21
N ILE A 53 -3.17 4.80 9.30
CA ILE A 53 -4.64 4.85 9.28
C ILE A 53 -5.15 6.21 8.79
N GLU A 54 -4.50 7.30 9.16
CA GLU A 54 -4.82 8.64 8.67
C GLU A 54 -4.63 8.71 7.14
N ASP A 55 -3.53 8.18 6.62
CA ASP A 55 -3.27 8.06 5.18
C ASP A 55 -4.31 7.21 4.46
N ALA A 56 -4.73 6.10 5.08
CA ALA A 56 -5.79 5.24 4.54
C ALA A 56 -7.12 6.00 4.41
N LYS A 57 -7.48 6.79 5.44
CA LYS A 57 -8.69 7.62 5.42
C LYS A 57 -8.59 8.72 4.38
N ALA A 58 -7.44 9.38 4.25
CA ALA A 58 -7.19 10.38 3.21
C ALA A 58 -7.33 9.79 1.79
N ALA A 59 -6.91 8.54 1.60
CA ALA A 59 -7.10 7.78 0.35
C ALA A 59 -8.51 7.19 0.17
N GLN A 60 -9.46 7.53 1.05
CA GLN A 60 -10.83 7.00 1.07
C GLN A 60 -10.89 5.46 1.06
N MET A 61 -9.96 4.80 1.76
CA MET A 61 -9.97 3.36 1.93
C MET A 61 -11.16 2.94 2.82
N PRO A 62 -11.94 1.91 2.44
CA PRO A 62 -13.00 1.37 3.29
C PRO A 62 -12.48 0.91 4.65
N LYS A 63 -13.28 1.13 5.71
CA LYS A 63 -12.92 0.79 7.09
C LYS A 63 -12.56 -0.69 7.25
N ASP A 64 -13.32 -1.58 6.61
CA ASP A 64 -13.10 -3.03 6.66
C ASP A 64 -11.72 -3.43 6.13
N ASN A 65 -11.20 -2.72 5.12
CA ASN A 65 -9.86 -2.96 4.59
C ASN A 65 -8.77 -2.57 5.60
N ILE A 66 -8.97 -1.47 6.33
CA ILE A 66 -8.06 -1.00 7.38
C ILE A 66 -8.05 -2.02 8.52
N GLU A 67 -9.21 -2.41 9.02
CA GLU A 67 -9.34 -3.40 10.10
C GLU A 67 -8.74 -4.75 9.72
N ARG A 68 -8.98 -5.23 8.49
CA ARG A 68 -8.38 -6.46 7.99
C ARG A 68 -6.85 -6.37 7.91
N ALA A 69 -6.31 -5.22 7.52
CA ALA A 69 -4.87 -5.00 7.49
C ALA A 69 -4.26 -5.00 8.91
N ILE A 70 -4.94 -4.39 9.88
CA ILE A 70 -4.52 -4.42 11.29
C ILE A 70 -4.50 -5.84 11.82
N LYS A 71 -5.59 -6.59 11.65
CA LYS A 71 -5.71 -7.99 12.09
C LYS A 71 -4.64 -8.91 11.48
N ARG A 72 -4.27 -8.67 10.22
CA ARG A 72 -3.16 -9.39 9.57
C ARG A 72 -1.81 -9.01 10.19
N GLY A 73 -1.61 -7.75 10.56
CA GLY A 73 -0.39 -7.29 11.23
C GLY A 73 -0.26 -7.79 12.68
N THR A 74 -1.38 -7.93 13.40
CA THR A 74 -1.39 -8.48 14.78
C THR A 74 -1.31 -10.01 14.83
N GLY A 75 -1.44 -10.70 13.70
CA GLY A 75 -1.39 -12.16 13.61
C GLY A 75 -2.73 -12.86 13.88
N GLU A 76 -3.83 -12.11 14.01
CA GLU A 76 -5.19 -12.67 14.13
C GLU A 76 -5.68 -13.32 12.82
N LEU A 77 -5.09 -12.93 11.69
CA LEU A 77 -5.34 -13.53 10.38
C LEU A 77 -4.03 -14.11 9.82
N GLU A 78 -4.10 -15.35 9.34
CA GLU A 78 -2.99 -15.94 8.58
C GLU A 78 -2.65 -15.08 7.35
N GLY A 79 -1.36 -14.88 7.12
CA GLY A 79 -0.86 -14.05 6.03
C GLY A 79 0.65 -14.16 5.89
N GLN A 80 1.14 -13.82 4.70
CA GLN A 80 2.58 -13.79 4.45
C GLN A 80 3.23 -12.66 5.26
N GLN A 81 4.43 -12.93 5.75
CA GLN A 81 5.21 -11.97 6.54
C GLN A 81 5.72 -10.86 5.62
N VAL A 82 5.10 -9.69 5.71
CA VAL A 82 5.59 -8.49 5.04
C VAL A 82 6.72 -7.88 5.87
N GLU A 83 7.87 -7.64 5.25
CA GLU A 83 9.05 -6.99 5.81
C GLU A 83 9.38 -5.70 5.06
N GLU A 84 10.12 -4.82 5.74
CA GLU A 84 10.67 -3.59 5.19
C GLU A 84 12.09 -3.85 4.67
N VAL A 85 12.35 -3.47 3.42
CA VAL A 85 13.64 -3.65 2.74
C VAL A 85 14.02 -2.34 2.07
N ILE A 86 15.29 -1.98 2.17
CA ILE A 86 15.87 -0.81 1.52
C ILE A 86 16.80 -1.31 0.41
N TYR A 87 16.59 -0.80 -0.80
CA TYR A 87 17.46 -1.02 -1.93
C TYR A 87 18.21 0.25 -2.26
N GLU A 88 19.50 0.10 -2.53
CA GLU A 88 20.39 1.20 -2.90
C GLU A 88 20.97 0.92 -4.28
N GLY A 89 21.12 1.97 -5.09
CA GLY A 89 21.69 1.83 -6.42
C GLY A 89 22.05 3.17 -7.06
N TYR A 90 22.63 3.09 -8.24
CA TYR A 90 23.00 4.26 -9.04
C TYR A 90 22.30 4.21 -10.40
N GLY A 91 21.68 5.31 -10.78
CA GLY A 91 21.05 5.51 -12.08
C GLY A 91 22.01 6.09 -13.13
N PRO A 92 21.51 6.32 -14.36
CA PRO A 92 22.27 7.00 -15.41
C PRO A 92 22.84 8.33 -14.93
N GLY A 93 24.11 8.60 -15.22
CA GLY A 93 24.80 9.82 -14.78
C GLY A 93 25.24 9.81 -13.31
N GLY A 94 25.24 8.66 -12.63
CA GLY A 94 25.75 8.53 -11.25
C GLY A 94 24.80 9.03 -10.16
N VAL A 95 23.51 9.19 -10.50
CA VAL A 95 22.49 9.61 -9.53
C VAL A 95 22.24 8.49 -8.52
N ALA A 96 22.41 8.76 -7.23
CA ALA A 96 22.08 7.81 -6.17
C ALA A 96 20.55 7.65 -6.04
N ILE A 97 20.08 6.41 -5.95
CA ILE A 97 18.67 6.04 -5.80
C ILE A 97 18.53 5.19 -4.53
N LEU A 98 17.61 5.62 -3.66
CA LEU A 98 17.17 4.86 -2.50
C LEU A 98 15.72 4.41 -2.75
N CYS A 99 15.46 3.11 -2.64
CA CYS A 99 14.13 2.55 -2.81
C CYS A 99 13.71 1.80 -1.54
N GLU A 100 12.73 2.36 -0.84
CA GLU A 100 12.07 1.71 0.29
C GLU A 100 10.93 0.82 -0.22
N ALA A 101 10.97 -0.46 0.15
CA ALA A 101 10.02 -1.47 -0.29
C ALA A 101 9.43 -2.25 0.88
N LEU A 102 8.14 -2.61 0.73
CA LEU A 102 7.47 -3.55 1.62
C LEU A 102 7.14 -4.84 0.84
N THR A 103 7.77 -5.94 1.23
CA THR A 103 7.69 -7.22 0.50
C THR A 103 7.48 -8.41 1.41
N ASP A 104 6.79 -9.42 0.89
CA ASP A 104 6.68 -10.76 1.48
C ASP A 104 7.72 -11.74 0.90
N ASN A 105 8.50 -11.31 -0.11
CA ASN A 105 9.53 -12.11 -0.76
C ASN A 105 10.63 -11.19 -1.31
N ARG A 106 11.76 -11.14 -0.59
CA ARG A 106 12.93 -10.34 -0.95
C ARG A 106 13.52 -10.72 -2.30
N ASN A 107 13.61 -12.01 -2.63
CA ASN A 107 14.20 -12.48 -3.88
C ASN A 107 13.37 -12.03 -5.09
N ARG A 108 12.04 -12.12 -4.99
CA ARG A 108 11.14 -11.64 -6.05
C ARG A 108 11.27 -10.13 -6.21
N THR A 109 11.24 -9.37 -5.12
CA THR A 109 11.30 -7.90 -5.18
C THR A 109 12.65 -7.36 -5.65
N THR A 110 13.75 -8.07 -5.39
CA THR A 110 15.08 -7.67 -5.89
C THR A 110 15.22 -7.88 -7.40
N SER A 111 14.44 -8.81 -7.98
CA SER A 111 14.51 -9.14 -9.40
C SER A 111 13.63 -8.25 -10.30
N GLU A 112 12.73 -7.46 -9.73
CA GLU A 112 11.78 -6.57 -10.42
C GLU A 112 12.34 -5.15 -10.50
#